data_AF-A0A522J221-F1
#
_entry.id   AF-A0A522J221-F1
#
_cell.length_a   1.000
_cell.length_b   1.000
_cell.length_c   1.000
_cell.angle_alpha   90.00
_cell.angle_beta   90.00
_cell.angle_gamma   90.00
#
_symmetry.space_group_name_H-M   'P 1'
#
loop_
_entity.id
_entity.type
_entity.pdbx_description
1 polymer ?
#
loop_
_entity_poly.entity_id
_entity_poly.type
_entity_poly.pdbx_seq_one_letter_code
_entity_poly.pdbx_strand_id
1 'polypeptide(L)'
;MKANSVTGKPHEAAGASSVPATQAGRMRAAVEKTVAIAPGFLRGDVDANRMANTMVHAVRNYVEQEQAAGGDGAPENAEAQALQNTLAELMACGSGFLAGRCDAACVARTMTQMVHEFTTH
;
A
#
# COMPACT_ATOMS: atom_id res chain seq x y z
N MET A 1 18.18 48.90 15.54
CA MET A 1 19.10 47.95 16.23
C MET A 1 18.39 47.53 17.50
N LYS A 2 18.11 46.28 17.86
CA LYS A 2 18.54 44.94 17.43
C LYS A 2 17.41 43.96 17.82
N ALA A 3 17.25 42.89 17.05
CA ALA A 3 16.29 41.81 17.26
C ALA A 3 16.60 40.97 18.51
N ASN A 4 15.58 40.35 19.11
CA ASN A 4 15.73 39.12 19.88
C ASN A 4 14.61 38.15 19.50
N SER A 5 14.95 37.27 18.56
CA SER A 5 14.16 36.12 18.14
C SER A 5 14.25 35.04 19.22
N VAL A 6 13.14 34.74 19.89
CA VAL A 6 13.04 33.52 20.69
C VAL A 6 12.63 32.40 19.74
N THR A 7 13.60 31.53 19.49
CA THR A 7 13.53 30.29 18.74
C THR A 7 12.38 29.42 19.24
N GLY A 8 11.31 29.35 18.47
CA GLY A 8 10.32 28.28 18.58
C GLY A 8 10.97 26.98 18.11
N LYS A 9 11.33 26.10 19.05
CA LYS A 9 11.52 24.67 18.78
C LYS A 9 10.18 24.11 18.27
N PRO A 10 10.13 23.45 17.11
CA PRO A 10 9.08 22.48 16.88
C PRO A 10 9.41 21.27 17.77
N HIS A 11 8.56 21.03 18.76
CA HIS A 11 8.48 19.76 19.45
C HIS A 11 8.19 18.65 18.44
N GLU A 12 8.81 17.50 18.67
CA GLU A 12 8.51 16.21 18.07
C GLU A 12 6.99 15.99 17.92
N ALA A 13 6.56 15.79 16.68
CA ALA A 13 5.35 15.04 16.40
C ALA A 13 5.77 13.59 16.14
N ALA A 14 5.73 12.79 17.21
CA ALA A 14 5.77 11.35 17.11
C ALA A 14 4.59 10.86 16.25
N GLY A 15 4.88 10.09 15.20
CA GLY A 15 3.99 9.03 14.72
C GLY A 15 2.81 9.41 13.81
N ALA A 16 2.81 10.55 13.13
CA ALA A 16 1.97 10.71 11.94
C ALA A 16 2.76 10.19 10.74
N SER A 17 2.45 8.99 10.25
CA SER A 17 2.83 8.61 8.87
C SER A 17 2.20 9.66 7.95
N SER A 18 2.98 10.69 7.61
CA SER A 18 2.60 11.65 6.60
C SER A 18 2.27 10.85 5.37
N VAL A 19 1.02 11.00 4.88
CA VAL A 19 0.62 10.43 3.60
C VAL A 19 1.70 10.81 2.60
N PRO A 20 2.36 9.84 1.93
CA PRO A 20 3.45 10.14 1.02
C PRO A 20 3.03 11.23 0.04
N ALA A 21 3.87 12.25 -0.14
CA ALA A 21 3.50 13.44 -0.89
C ALA A 21 3.24 13.13 -2.38
N THR A 22 3.89 12.11 -2.93
CA THR A 22 3.76 11.70 -4.33
C THR A 22 2.76 10.57 -4.51
N GLN A 23 2.11 10.50 -5.67
CA GLN A 23 1.24 9.39 -6.04
C GLN A 23 1.97 8.04 -5.92
N ALA A 24 3.14 7.92 -6.54
CA ALA A 24 3.96 6.70 -6.46
C ALA A 24 4.29 6.30 -5.01
N GLY A 25 4.54 7.27 -4.12
CA GLY A 25 4.76 6.99 -2.70
C GLY A 25 3.53 6.39 -2.02
N ARG A 26 2.33 6.92 -2.31
CA ARG A 26 1.07 6.38 -1.76
C ARG A 26 0.76 5.00 -2.30
N MET A 27 1.02 4.76 -3.59
CA MET A 27 0.89 3.44 -4.20
C MET A 27 1.82 2.43 -3.56
N ARG A 28 3.10 2.78 -3.40
CA ARG A 28 4.10 1.92 -2.74
C ARG A 28 3.68 1.59 -1.31
N ALA A 29 3.21 2.57 -0.55
CA ALA A 29 2.72 2.33 0.81
C ALA A 29 1.53 1.34 0.86
N ALA A 30 0.66 1.32 -0.16
CA ALA A 30 -0.41 0.32 -0.24
C ALA A 30 0.13 -1.09 -0.54
N VAL A 31 1.14 -1.20 -1.42
CA VAL A 31 1.82 -2.48 -1.68
C VAL A 31 2.54 -2.97 -0.41
N GLU A 32 3.30 -2.12 0.25
CA GLU A 32 4.06 -2.43 1.47
C GLU A 32 3.16 -2.95 2.60
N LYS A 33 1.98 -2.35 2.81
CA LYS A 33 0.99 -2.84 3.79
C LYS A 33 0.59 -4.30 3.54
N THR A 34 0.49 -4.67 2.27
CA THR A 34 0.13 -6.02 1.84
C THR A 34 1.32 -6.97 2.02
N VAL A 35 2.51 -6.56 1.58
CA VAL A 35 3.75 -7.32 1.70
C VAL A 35 4.14 -7.56 3.16
N ALA A 36 3.92 -6.60 4.05
CA ALA A 36 4.26 -6.72 5.47
C ALA A 36 3.53 -7.88 6.18
N ILE A 37 2.31 -8.23 5.74
CA ILE A 37 1.55 -9.34 6.34
C ILE A 37 1.71 -10.66 5.57
N ALA A 38 2.22 -10.61 4.34
CA ALA A 38 2.36 -11.77 3.47
C ALA A 38 3.18 -12.91 4.10
N PRO A 39 4.31 -12.69 4.81
CA PRO A 39 5.04 -13.78 5.47
C PRO A 39 4.22 -14.54 6.52
N GLY A 40 3.30 -13.87 7.22
CA GLY A 40 2.39 -14.53 8.15
C GLY A 40 1.38 -15.41 7.42
N PHE A 41 0.83 -14.92 6.30
CA PHE A 41 -0.07 -15.69 5.46
C PHE A 41 0.62 -16.90 4.82
N LEU A 42 1.82 -16.74 4.28
CA LEU A 42 2.59 -17.82 3.65
C LEU A 42 3.03 -18.90 4.65
N ARG A 43 3.17 -18.57 5.94
CA ARG A 43 3.43 -19.54 7.02
C ARG A 43 2.15 -20.15 7.62
N GLY A 44 0.98 -19.65 7.26
CA GLY A 44 -0.33 -20.10 7.77
C GLY A 44 -0.80 -19.41 9.06
N ASP A 45 -0.09 -18.39 9.56
CA ASP A 45 -0.47 -17.61 10.74
C ASP A 45 -1.61 -16.61 10.46
N VAL A 46 -1.76 -16.22 9.20
CA VAL A 46 -2.81 -15.34 8.70
C VAL A 46 -3.65 -16.13 7.72
N ASP A 47 -4.98 -16.11 7.87
CA ASP A 47 -5.88 -16.79 6.95
C ASP A 47 -6.07 -16.01 5.64
N ALA A 48 -6.54 -16.70 4.60
CA ALA A 48 -6.74 -16.14 3.27
C ALA A 48 -7.81 -15.02 3.23
N ASN A 49 -8.83 -15.04 4.10
CA ASN A 49 -9.81 -13.94 4.17
C ASN A 49 -9.13 -12.68 4.69
N ARG A 50 -8.34 -12.78 5.76
CA ARG A 50 -7.61 -11.64 6.30
C ARG A 50 -6.60 -11.07 5.30
N MET A 51 -5.89 -11.93 4.59
CA MET A 51 -4.96 -11.52 3.53
C MET A 51 -5.70 -10.79 2.39
N ALA A 52 -6.78 -11.39 1.85
CA ALA A 52 -7.55 -10.82 0.75
C ALA A 52 -8.22 -9.48 1.11
N ASN A 53 -8.79 -9.37 2.33
CA ASN A 53 -9.33 -8.10 2.82
C ASN A 53 -8.23 -7.03 2.92
N THR A 54 -7.01 -7.40 3.33
CA THR A 54 -5.90 -6.46 3.39
C THR A 54 -5.52 -5.95 2.00
N MET A 55 -5.45 -6.82 0.99
CA MET A 55 -5.20 -6.42 -0.40
C MET A 55 -6.23 -5.38 -0.87
N VAL A 56 -7.52 -5.69 -0.71
CA VAL A 56 -8.61 -4.83 -1.16
C VAL A 56 -8.62 -3.50 -0.40
N HIS A 57 -8.47 -3.54 0.92
CA HIS A 57 -8.43 -2.32 1.73
C HIS A 57 -7.20 -1.46 1.42
N ALA A 58 -6.04 -2.04 1.19
CA ALA A 58 -4.83 -1.27 0.85
C ALA A 58 -5.04 -0.44 -0.44
N VAL A 59 -5.59 -1.06 -1.48
CA VAL A 59 -5.85 -0.39 -2.76
C VAL A 59 -6.99 0.63 -2.63
N ARG A 60 -8.08 0.32 -1.92
CA ARG A 60 -9.17 1.28 -1.68
C ARG A 60 -8.69 2.51 -0.93
N ASN A 61 -7.91 2.31 0.13
CA ASN A 61 -7.31 3.40 0.89
C ASN A 61 -6.39 4.28 0.02
N TYR A 62 -5.66 3.68 -0.93
CA TYR A 62 -4.89 4.45 -1.91
C TYR A 62 -5.81 5.31 -2.80
N VAL A 63 -6.87 4.71 -3.37
CA VAL A 63 -7.82 5.44 -4.23
C VAL A 63 -8.47 6.61 -3.48
N GLU A 64 -8.85 6.41 -2.22
CA GLU A 64 -9.39 7.47 -1.36
C GLU A 64 -8.37 8.59 -1.12
N GLN A 65 -7.09 8.25 -0.90
CA GLN A 65 -6.02 9.24 -0.74
C GLN A 65 -5.74 10.01 -2.02
N GLU A 66 -5.75 9.36 -3.19
CA GLU A 66 -5.58 10.03 -4.48
C GLU A 66 -6.73 11.02 -4.75
N GLN A 67 -7.97 10.59 -4.52
CA GLN A 67 -9.13 11.47 -4.71
C GLN A 67 -9.07 12.68 -3.76
N ALA A 68 -8.68 12.47 -2.50
CA ALA A 68 -8.51 13.56 -1.54
C ALA A 68 -7.38 14.54 -1.96
N ALA A 69 -6.37 14.06 -2.69
CA ALA A 69 -5.31 14.87 -3.27
C ALA A 69 -5.70 15.56 -4.59
N GLY A 70 -6.91 15.31 -5.11
CA GLY A 70 -7.38 15.85 -6.39
C GLY A 70 -6.92 15.07 -7.63
N GLY A 71 -6.37 13.87 -7.44
CA GLY A 71 -5.96 12.99 -8.52
C GLY A 71 -7.16 12.31 -9.19
N ASP A 72 -7.05 12.09 -10.51
CA ASP A 72 -8.03 11.33 -11.31
C ASP A 72 -7.74 9.81 -11.33
N GLY A 73 -6.66 9.40 -10.66
CA GLY A 73 -6.20 8.02 -10.59
C GLY A 73 -5.34 7.57 -11.79
N ALA A 74 -5.09 8.45 -12.76
CA ALA A 74 -4.14 8.18 -13.83
C ALA A 74 -2.69 8.25 -13.30
N PRO A 75 -1.80 7.34 -13.74
CA PRO A 75 -0.43 7.35 -13.28
C PRO A 75 0.34 8.58 -13.81
N GLU A 76 0.97 9.32 -12.91
CA GLU A 76 1.69 10.57 -13.23
C GLU A 76 3.06 10.32 -13.89
N ASN A 77 3.63 9.12 -13.71
CA ASN A 77 4.95 8.75 -14.24
C ASN A 77 5.11 7.23 -14.40
N ALA A 78 6.25 6.80 -14.94
CA ALA A 78 6.53 5.38 -15.21
C ALA A 78 6.55 4.51 -13.94
N GLU A 79 7.01 5.04 -12.82
CA GLU A 79 7.00 4.34 -11.53
C GLU A 79 5.58 4.12 -11.04
N ALA A 80 4.74 5.15 -11.08
CA ALA A 80 3.32 5.05 -10.78
C ALA A 80 2.60 4.08 -11.72
N GLN A 81 2.94 4.08 -13.01
CA GLN A 81 2.37 3.13 -13.98
C GLN A 81 2.70 1.67 -13.63
N ALA A 82 3.94 1.40 -13.24
CA ALA A 82 4.35 0.05 -12.80
C ALA A 82 3.59 -0.37 -11.53
N LEU A 83 3.53 0.52 -10.53
CA LEU A 83 2.80 0.27 -9.29
C LEU A 83 1.29 0.14 -9.53
N GLN A 84 0.73 0.78 -10.55
CA GLN A 84 -0.70 0.67 -10.86
C GLN A 84 -1.07 -0.76 -11.24
N ASN A 85 -0.22 -1.43 -12.02
CA ASN A 85 -0.42 -2.83 -12.39
C ASN A 85 -0.36 -3.73 -11.15
N THR A 86 0.56 -3.45 -10.22
CA THR A 86 0.63 -4.13 -8.93
C THR A 86 -0.65 -3.95 -8.12
N LEU A 87 -1.16 -2.72 -7.98
CA LEU A 87 -2.40 -2.45 -7.25
C LEU A 87 -3.63 -3.09 -7.92
N ALA A 88 -3.67 -3.13 -9.25
CA ALA A 88 -4.73 -3.81 -10.00
C ALA A 88 -4.71 -5.32 -9.72
N GLU A 89 -3.53 -5.94 -9.69
CA GLU A 89 -3.36 -7.36 -9.34
C GLU A 89 -3.81 -7.65 -7.91
N LEU A 90 -3.42 -6.79 -6.94
CA LEU A 90 -3.88 -6.92 -5.55
C LEU A 90 -5.41 -6.83 -5.44
N MET A 91 -6.02 -5.87 -6.14
CA MET A 91 -7.47 -5.71 -6.17
C MET A 91 -8.15 -6.92 -6.82
N ALA A 92 -7.64 -7.40 -7.95
CA ALA A 92 -8.20 -8.53 -8.69
C ALA A 92 -8.11 -9.82 -7.88
N CYS A 93 -6.95 -10.13 -7.30
CA CYS A 93 -6.72 -11.32 -6.51
C CYS A 93 -7.52 -11.30 -5.20
N GLY A 94 -7.46 -10.21 -4.44
CA GLY A 94 -8.19 -10.07 -3.18
C GLY A 94 -9.72 -10.12 -3.39
N SER A 95 -10.25 -9.36 -4.35
CA SER A 95 -11.69 -9.38 -4.65
C SER A 95 -12.15 -10.69 -5.30
N GLY A 96 -11.27 -11.34 -6.07
CA GLY A 96 -11.51 -12.67 -6.65
C GLY A 96 -11.70 -13.71 -5.57
N PHE A 97 -10.83 -13.73 -4.56
CA PHE A 97 -10.93 -14.67 -3.44
C PHE A 97 -12.20 -14.43 -2.63
N LEU A 98 -12.48 -13.17 -2.26
CA LEU A 98 -13.68 -12.81 -1.49
C LEU A 98 -14.99 -13.11 -2.23
N ALA A 99 -14.96 -13.14 -3.56
CA ALA A 99 -16.09 -13.52 -4.39
C ALA A 99 -16.14 -15.02 -4.76
N GLY A 100 -15.22 -15.84 -4.23
CA GLY A 100 -15.13 -17.26 -4.54
C GLY A 100 -14.68 -17.59 -5.97
N ARG A 101 -14.09 -16.62 -6.69
CA ARG A 101 -13.54 -16.81 -8.06
C ARG A 101 -12.13 -17.38 -8.06
N CYS A 102 -11.39 -17.28 -6.96
CA CYS A 102 -10.10 -17.94 -6.77
C CYS A 102 -9.95 -18.47 -5.34
N ASP A 103 -8.94 -19.33 -5.12
CA ASP A 103 -8.67 -19.99 -3.85
C ASP A 103 -7.47 -19.38 -3.11
N ALA A 104 -7.19 -19.90 -1.91
CA ALA A 104 -6.06 -19.46 -1.10
C ALA A 104 -4.70 -19.69 -1.79
N ALA A 105 -4.58 -20.69 -2.68
CA ALA A 105 -3.36 -20.95 -3.44
C ALA A 105 -3.09 -19.85 -4.49
N CYS A 106 -4.13 -19.30 -5.10
CA CYS A 106 -4.04 -18.13 -5.95
C CYS A 106 -3.47 -16.93 -5.18
N VAL A 107 -4.03 -16.65 -4.00
CA VAL A 107 -3.57 -15.56 -3.11
C VAL A 107 -2.11 -15.77 -2.70
N ALA A 108 -1.71 -17.01 -2.38
CA ALA A 108 -0.34 -17.37 -2.02
C ALA A 108 0.67 -17.14 -3.16
N ARG A 109 0.30 -17.46 -4.40
CA ARG A 109 1.18 -17.20 -5.57
C ARG A 109 1.41 -15.71 -5.76
N THR A 110 0.35 -14.89 -5.74
CA THR A 110 0.48 -13.43 -5.82
C THR A 110 1.36 -12.91 -4.68
N MET A 111 1.16 -13.36 -3.45
CA MET A 111 1.97 -12.92 -2.30
C MET A 111 3.42 -13.35 -2.34
N THR A 112 3.70 -14.53 -2.88
CA THR A 112 5.08 -14.98 -3.09
C THR A 112 5.81 -14.05 -4.07
N GLN A 113 5.15 -13.69 -5.16
CA GLN A 113 5.70 -12.75 -6.13
C GLN A 113 5.92 -11.36 -5.51
N MET A 114 4.90 -10.81 -4.82
CA MET A 114 5.01 -9.48 -4.21
C MET A 114 6.11 -9.40 -3.15
N VAL A 115 6.28 -10.44 -2.33
CA VAL A 115 7.39 -10.48 -1.36
C VAL A 115 8.72 -10.45 -2.11
N HIS A 116 8.92 -11.30 -3.12
CA HIS A 116 10.17 -11.34 -3.88
C HIS A 116 10.51 -9.98 -4.54
N GLU A 117 9.52 -9.32 -5.12
CA GLU A 117 9.68 -8.05 -5.82
C GLU A 117 9.91 -6.85 -4.88
N PHE A 118 9.30 -6.84 -3.70
CA PHE A 118 9.26 -5.65 -2.84
C PHE A 118 10.05 -5.77 -1.52
N THR A 119 10.60 -6.94 -1.16
CA THR A 119 11.46 -7.08 0.04
C THR A 119 12.96 -7.20 -0.27
N THR A 120 13.37 -7.11 -1.53
CA THR A 120 14.77 -7.29 -1.96
C THR A 120 15.58 -5.99 -2.05
N HIS A 121 15.15 -4.92 -1.36
CA HIS A 121 15.82 -3.62 -1.38
C HIS A 121 16.26 -3.15 0.01
#